data_AF-N9Y2F1-F1
#
_entry.id   AF-N9Y2F1-F1
#
_cell.length_a   1.000
_cell.length_b   1.000
_cell.length_c   1.000
_cell.angle_alpha   90.00
_cell.angle_beta   90.00
_cell.angle_gamma   90.00
#
_symmetry.space_group_name_H-M   'P 1'
#
loop_
_entity.id
_entity.type
_entity.pdbx_description
1 polymer ?
#
loop_
_entity_poly.entity_id
_entity_poly.type
_entity_poly.pdbx_seq_one_letter_code
_entity_poly.pdbx_strand_id
1 'polypeptide(L)'
;MDKPKIKVKVADFEGPFDLLLHLIKKNKMDIYNVEIFKITNQYLGYLEDMKKMDLEITSEFIVIAATLIEIKSKSLLPKVKKEDDEVDEEDIEKALLEKLIIYKKIKASTEFFKKKALNVGCTYSKKAEVIEVKKEKFNNDDLFNNITLVDLYNIYNELLENYSRKQNNNIGIINRNIKRDDYKIEDKYDYILNVLSIHEKINFTDVIYNCSCKLECVVTFLALLELIKQKKVKAYQIENFGEIIIEGCKEDE
;
A
#
# COMPACT_ATOMS: atom_id res chain seq x y z
N MET A 1 27.97 24.24 18.07
CA MET A 1 27.26 23.82 16.83
C MET A 1 26.98 22.33 16.96
N ASP A 2 25.84 22.02 17.58
CA ASP A 2 25.34 20.65 17.74
C ASP A 2 25.04 20.08 16.36
N LYS A 3 25.71 19.00 15.99
CA LYS A 3 25.39 18.27 14.75
C LYS A 3 23.99 17.68 14.92
N PRO A 4 23.04 17.92 13.99
CA PRO A 4 21.75 17.29 14.08
C PRO A 4 21.94 15.76 14.01
N LYS A 5 21.55 15.06 15.08
CA LYS A 5 21.41 13.61 15.08
C LYS A 5 20.42 13.28 13.97
N ILE A 6 20.93 12.80 12.84
CA ILE A 6 20.13 12.25 11.75
C ILE A 6 19.32 11.11 12.37
N LYS A 7 18.02 11.36 12.61
CA LYS A 7 17.07 10.33 13.00
C LYS A 7 16.98 9.36 11.84
N VAL A 8 17.66 8.22 11.99
CA VAL A 8 17.59 7.10 11.07
C VAL A 8 16.13 6.77 10.84
N LYS A 9 15.75 6.72 9.56
CA LYS A 9 14.41 6.38 9.07
C LYS A 9 13.81 5.25 9.89
N VAL A 10 12.56 5.42 10.32
CA VAL A 10 11.74 4.34 10.88
C VAL A 10 11.85 3.17 9.90
N ALA A 11 12.40 2.06 10.36
CA ALA A 11 12.42 0.85 9.56
C ALA A 11 10.99 0.30 9.58
N ASP A 12 10.42 0.03 8.41
CA ASP A 12 9.21 -0.77 8.28
C ASP A 12 9.55 -2.17 8.80
N PHE A 13 9.29 -2.41 10.09
CA PHE A 13 9.49 -3.72 10.70
C PHE A 13 8.33 -4.63 10.33
N GLU A 14 8.62 -5.88 9.95
CA GLU A 14 7.61 -6.89 9.60
C GLU A 14 6.88 -7.47 10.83
N GLY A 15 6.91 -6.77 11.97
CA GLY A 15 6.24 -7.17 13.21
C GLY A 15 7.07 -6.92 14.48
N PRO A 16 6.52 -7.25 15.66
CA PRO A 16 7.14 -6.93 16.94
C PRO A 16 8.41 -7.74 17.23
N PHE A 17 8.49 -8.99 16.78
CA PHE A 17 9.70 -9.81 16.92
C PHE A 17 10.88 -9.27 16.09
N ASP A 18 10.58 -8.64 14.95
CA ASP A 18 11.62 -8.03 14.13
C ASP A 18 12.22 -6.80 14.80
N LEU A 19 11.36 -5.96 15.37
CA LEU A 19 11.80 -4.83 16.20
C LEU A 19 12.65 -5.31 17.38
N LEU A 20 12.22 -6.37 18.09
CA LEU A 20 13.01 -6.93 19.20
C LEU A 20 14.37 -7.45 18.76
N LEU A 21 14.45 -8.20 17.66
CA LEU A 21 15.73 -8.64 17.10
C LEU A 21 16.63 -7.48 16.72
N HIS A 22 16.06 -6.41 16.14
CA HIS A 22 16.79 -5.19 15.83
C HIS A 22 17.37 -4.54 17.09
N LEU A 23 16.58 -4.42 18.15
CA LEU A 23 17.02 -3.84 19.43
C LEU A 23 18.11 -4.69 20.08
N ILE A 24 17.97 -6.02 20.11
CA ILE A 24 19.00 -6.94 20.64
C ILE A 24 20.31 -6.77 19.86
N LYS A 25 20.25 -6.75 18.53
CA LYS A 25 21.41 -6.55 17.66
C LYS A 25 22.06 -5.18 17.86
N LYS A 26 21.26 -4.12 18.00
CA LYS A 26 21.74 -2.74 18.23
C LYS A 26 22.47 -2.62 19.56
N ASN A 27 22.00 -3.31 20.60
CA ASN A 27 22.64 -3.33 21.92
C ASN A 27 23.79 -4.35 22.03
N LYS A 28 24.11 -5.10 20.96
CA LYS A 28 25.14 -6.16 20.95
C LYS A 28 24.93 -7.21 22.05
N MET A 29 23.68 -7.55 22.35
CA MET A 29 23.33 -8.57 23.33
C MET A 29 23.35 -9.96 22.69
N ASP A 30 23.62 -10.98 23.51
CA ASP A 30 23.38 -12.37 23.12
C ASP A 30 21.87 -12.65 23.16
N ILE A 31 21.37 -13.39 22.17
CA ILE A 31 19.96 -13.78 22.11
C ILE A 31 19.59 -14.76 23.24
N TYR A 32 20.56 -15.49 23.79
CA TYR A 32 20.34 -16.39 24.93
C TYR A 32 20.41 -15.69 26.29
N ASN A 33 20.93 -14.46 26.33
CA ASN A 33 21.09 -13.69 27.55
C ASN A 33 20.76 -12.21 27.29
N VAL A 34 19.47 -11.91 27.28
CA VAL A 34 18.94 -10.59 26.95
C VAL A 34 18.61 -9.84 28.23
N GLU A 35 19.13 -8.62 28.39
CA GLU A 35 18.72 -7.72 29.47
C GLU A 35 17.29 -7.20 29.19
N ILE A 36 16.26 -7.97 29.58
CA ILE A 36 14.85 -7.67 29.25
C ILE A 36 14.46 -6.25 29.69
N PHE A 37 14.86 -5.82 30.89
CA PHE A 37 14.59 -4.46 31.37
C PHE A 37 15.00 -3.37 30.37
N LYS A 38 16.19 -3.49 29.77
CA LYS A 38 16.74 -2.52 28.84
C LYS A 38 16.03 -2.57 27.48
N ILE A 39 15.72 -3.77 27.00
CA ILE A 39 14.98 -3.97 25.75
C ILE A 39 13.53 -3.47 25.89
N THR A 40 12.84 -3.76 27.00
CA THR A 40 11.47 -3.29 27.27
C THR A 40 11.38 -1.77 27.20
N ASN A 41 12.30 -1.04 27.84
CA ASN A 41 12.30 0.43 27.80
C ASN A 41 12.52 0.96 26.38
N GLN A 42 13.43 0.35 25.60
CA GLN A 42 13.68 0.76 24.22
C GLN A 42 12.50 0.43 23.29
N TYR A 43 11.84 -0.70 23.51
CA TYR A 43 10.67 -1.14 22.76
C TYR A 43 9.49 -0.18 22.99
N LEU A 44 9.20 0.15 24.24
CA LEU A 44 8.14 1.12 24.59
C LEU A 44 8.44 2.52 24.04
N GLY A 45 9.70 2.97 24.11
CA GLY A 45 10.10 4.24 23.49
C GLY A 45 9.90 4.27 21.98
N TYR A 46 10.17 3.15 21.28
CA TYR A 46 9.89 3.03 19.85
C TYR A 46 8.39 3.13 19.56
N LEU A 47 7.54 2.48 20.36
CA LEU A 47 6.09 2.56 20.19
C LEU A 47 5.56 3.98 20.42
N GLU A 48 6.08 4.71 21.40
CA GLU A 48 5.72 6.11 21.61
C GLU A 48 6.11 7.00 20.44
N ASP A 49 7.31 6.79 19.87
CA ASP A 49 7.76 7.52 18.70
C ASP A 49 6.90 7.21 17.47
N MET A 50 6.47 5.95 17.29
CA MET A 50 5.52 5.57 16.25
C MET A 50 4.17 6.28 16.43
N LYS A 51 3.64 6.36 17.66
CA LYS A 51 2.39 7.10 17.94
C LYS A 51 2.52 8.59 17.61
N LYS A 52 3.66 9.21 17.94
CA LYS A 52 3.90 10.65 17.65
C LYS A 52 3.99 10.94 16.16
N MET A 53 4.39 9.96 15.36
CA MET A 53 4.47 10.07 13.90
C MET A 53 3.17 9.67 13.20
N ASP A 54 2.10 9.42 13.95
CA ASP A 54 0.78 8.99 13.44
C ASP A 54 0.85 7.69 12.62
N LEU A 55 1.78 6.80 12.99
CA LEU A 55 1.89 5.47 12.39
C LEU A 55 0.92 4.50 13.06
N GLU A 56 0.22 3.71 12.26
CA GLU A 56 -0.74 2.72 12.76
C GLU A 56 -0.01 1.60 13.53
N ILE A 57 -0.37 1.43 14.80
CA ILE A 57 0.18 0.37 15.65
C ILE A 57 -0.76 -0.84 15.59
N THR A 58 -0.23 -1.98 15.18
CA THR A 58 -1.01 -3.23 15.15
C THR A 58 -1.19 -3.82 16.55
N SER A 59 -2.24 -4.61 16.74
CA SER A 59 -2.55 -5.29 18.01
C SER A 59 -1.39 -6.19 18.49
N GLU A 60 -0.62 -6.77 17.57
CA GLU A 60 0.53 -7.62 17.88
C GLU A 60 1.62 -6.89 18.66
N PHE A 61 1.90 -5.63 18.35
CA PHE A 61 2.86 -4.82 19.11
C PHE A 61 2.39 -4.56 20.54
N ILE A 62 1.09 -4.36 20.73
CA ILE A 62 0.50 -4.11 22.05
C ILE A 62 0.60 -5.37 22.92
N VAL A 63 0.32 -6.55 22.35
CA VAL A 63 0.46 -7.83 23.05
C VAL A 63 1.89 -8.02 23.54
N ILE A 64 2.88 -7.82 22.66
CA ILE A 64 4.30 -7.95 23.05
C ILE A 64 4.72 -6.89 24.06
N ALA A 65 4.21 -5.65 23.94
CA ALA A 65 4.45 -4.61 24.95
C ALA A 65 3.95 -5.04 26.33
N ALA A 66 2.74 -5.59 26.41
CA ALA A 66 2.16 -6.08 27.66
C ALA A 66 2.98 -7.22 28.26
N THR A 67 3.37 -8.21 27.45
CA THR A 67 4.24 -9.32 27.90
C THR A 67 5.59 -8.81 28.43
N LEU A 68 6.23 -7.85 27.75
CA LEU A 68 7.50 -7.27 28.19
C LEU A 68 7.37 -6.47 29.49
N ILE A 69 6.25 -5.78 29.69
CA ILE A 69 5.94 -5.07 30.94
C ILE A 69 5.69 -6.08 32.06
N GLU A 70 4.96 -7.16 31.80
CA GLU A 70 4.71 -8.23 32.77
C GLU A 70 6.03 -8.85 33.25
N ILE A 71 6.89 -9.27 32.32
CA ILE A 71 8.21 -9.84 32.64
C ILE A 71 9.03 -8.84 33.47
N LYS A 72 9.05 -7.56 33.07
CA LYS A 72 9.76 -6.51 33.80
C LYS A 72 9.21 -6.29 35.20
N SER A 73 7.88 -6.30 35.36
CA SER A 73 7.23 -6.10 36.66
C SER A 73 7.54 -7.24 37.61
N LYS A 74 7.37 -8.50 37.15
CA LYS A 74 7.66 -9.72 37.91
C LYS A 74 9.13 -9.78 38.33
N SER A 75 10.05 -9.61 37.38
CA SER A 75 11.51 -9.62 37.63
C SER A 75 12.00 -8.58 38.67
N LEU A 76 11.32 -7.44 38.80
CA LEU A 76 11.69 -6.39 39.76
C LEU A 76 11.04 -6.57 41.14
N LEU A 77 10.00 -7.40 41.26
CA LEU A 77 9.28 -7.61 42.51
C LEU A 77 9.95 -8.72 43.35
N PRO A 78 9.94 -8.59 44.69
CA PRO A 78 10.47 -9.64 45.55
C PRO A 78 9.61 -10.90 45.46
N LYS A 79 10.26 -12.06 45.25
CA LYS A 79 9.59 -13.37 45.15
C LYS A 79 8.83 -13.69 46.42
N VAL A 80 7.50 -13.58 46.38
CA VAL A 80 6.63 -14.05 47.45
C VAL A 80 6.54 -15.57 47.29
N LYS A 81 7.09 -16.33 48.25
CA LYS A 81 6.88 -17.78 48.31
C LYS A 81 5.38 -18.05 48.58
N LYS A 82 4.57 -18.15 47.53
CA LYS A 82 3.25 -18.76 47.59
C LYS A 82 3.37 -20.15 46.96
N GLU A 83 2.83 -21.15 47.64
CA GLU A 83 3.02 -22.56 47.30
C GLU A 83 2.16 -23.04 46.12
N ASP A 84 1.19 -22.27 45.62
CA ASP A 84 0.16 -22.84 44.72
C ASP A 84 -0.28 -21.98 43.52
N ASP A 85 0.35 -20.84 43.21
CA ASP A 85 -0.10 -20.01 42.09
C ASP A 85 1.07 -19.54 41.19
N GLU A 86 0.80 -19.66 39.88
CA GLU A 86 1.39 -18.94 38.75
C GLU A 86 2.59 -19.57 38.04
N VAL A 87 2.44 -19.66 36.71
CA VAL A 87 3.50 -19.90 35.71
C VAL A 87 4.80 -19.23 36.16
N ASP A 88 5.86 -20.02 36.34
CA ASP A 88 7.13 -19.54 36.88
C ASP A 88 7.64 -18.36 36.03
N GLU A 89 8.20 -17.32 36.66
CA GLU A 89 8.67 -16.13 35.94
C GLU A 89 9.67 -16.49 34.84
N GLU A 90 10.48 -17.51 35.13
CA GLU A 90 11.42 -18.09 34.19
C GLU A 90 10.74 -18.68 32.94
N ASP A 91 9.51 -19.19 33.05
CA ASP A 91 8.81 -19.84 31.94
C ASP A 91 8.31 -18.83 30.91
N ILE A 92 7.84 -17.65 31.35
CA ILE A 92 7.36 -16.60 30.44
C ILE A 92 8.54 -16.01 29.65
N GLU A 93 9.65 -15.73 30.33
CA GLU A 93 10.88 -15.23 29.71
C GLU A 93 11.46 -16.26 28.72
N LYS A 94 11.59 -17.52 29.14
CA LYS A 94 12.08 -18.60 28.25
C LYS A 94 11.19 -18.76 27.02
N ALA A 95 9.87 -18.75 27.19
CA ALA A 95 8.93 -18.86 26.07
C ALA A 95 9.07 -17.70 25.08
N LEU A 96 9.31 -16.47 25.55
CA LEU A 96 9.56 -15.33 24.68
C LEU A 96 10.87 -15.50 23.90
N LEU A 97 11.96 -15.90 24.58
CA LEU A 97 13.27 -16.12 23.96
C LEU A 97 13.22 -17.23 22.91
N GLU A 98 12.53 -18.34 23.19
CA GLU A 98 12.34 -19.43 22.23
C GLU A 98 11.64 -18.96 20.95
N LYS A 99 10.54 -18.20 21.08
CA LYS A 99 9.85 -17.61 19.93
C LYS A 99 10.77 -16.70 19.12
N LEU A 100 11.60 -15.92 19.80
CA LEU A 100 12.54 -14.99 19.19
C LEU A 100 13.66 -15.74 18.42
N ILE A 101 14.13 -16.88 18.94
CA ILE A 101 15.08 -17.77 18.26
C ILE A 101 14.43 -18.42 17.03
N ILE A 102 13.19 -18.90 17.14
CA ILE A 102 12.44 -19.48 16.01
C ILE A 102 12.28 -18.43 14.90
N TYR A 103 11.83 -17.23 15.25
CA TYR A 103 11.67 -16.14 14.30
C TYR A 103 13.00 -15.79 13.62
N LYS A 104 14.12 -15.72 14.37
CA LYS A 104 15.47 -15.50 13.80
C LYS A 104 15.87 -16.58 12.79
N LYS A 105 15.58 -17.86 13.07
CA LYS A 105 15.86 -18.96 12.14
C LYS A 105 15.03 -18.84 10.86
N ILE A 106 13.74 -18.55 10.99
CA ILE A 106 12.85 -18.35 9.84
C ILE A 106 13.32 -17.15 9.01
N LYS A 107 13.66 -16.03 9.65
CA LYS A 107 14.17 -14.84 8.97
C LYS A 107 15.47 -15.11 8.19
N ALA A 108 16.37 -15.92 8.73
CA ALA A 108 17.57 -16.32 8.01
C ALA A 108 17.24 -17.19 6.78
N SER A 109 16.29 -18.12 6.92
CA SER A 109 15.80 -18.94 5.81
C SER A 109 15.10 -18.11 4.73
N THR A 110 14.28 -17.13 5.10
CA THR A 110 13.62 -16.24 4.14
C THR A 110 14.64 -15.40 3.37
N GLU A 111 15.68 -14.89 4.02
CA GLU A 111 16.79 -14.20 3.34
C GLU A 111 17.52 -15.11 2.35
N PHE A 112 17.76 -16.37 2.71
CA PHE A 112 18.35 -17.37 1.81
C PHE A 112 17.48 -17.61 0.58
N PHE A 113 16.18 -17.86 0.76
CA PHE A 113 15.26 -18.08 -0.35
C PHE A 113 15.06 -16.82 -1.20
N LYS A 114 15.04 -15.63 -0.60
CA LYS A 114 14.96 -14.35 -1.31
C LYS A 114 16.15 -14.15 -2.25
N LYS A 115 17.37 -14.45 -1.80
CA LYS A 115 18.57 -14.44 -2.65
C LYS A 115 18.47 -15.46 -3.78
N LYS A 116 17.99 -16.67 -3.49
CA LYS A 116 17.80 -17.71 -4.50
C LYS A 116 16.76 -17.31 -5.55
N ALA A 117 15.63 -16.73 -5.14
CA ALA A 117 14.59 -16.23 -6.03
C ALA A 117 15.10 -15.15 -6.99
N LEU A 118 15.92 -14.22 -6.48
CA LEU A 118 16.57 -13.20 -7.32
C LEU A 118 17.54 -13.82 -8.33
N ASN A 119 18.32 -14.81 -7.91
CA ASN A 119 19.34 -15.45 -8.77
C ASN A 119 18.74 -16.39 -9.82
N VAL A 120 17.56 -16.96 -9.58
CA VAL A 120 16.85 -17.84 -10.53
C VAL A 120 16.30 -17.03 -11.73
N GLY A 121 16.16 -15.71 -11.59
CA GLY A 121 15.64 -14.84 -12.66
C GLY A 121 14.21 -15.19 -13.08
N CYS A 122 13.74 -14.58 -14.16
CA CYS A 122 12.48 -14.98 -14.80
C CYS A 122 12.79 -16.13 -15.77
N THR A 123 12.68 -17.38 -15.30
CA THR A 123 12.64 -18.53 -16.19
C THR A 123 11.33 -18.49 -16.98
N TYR A 124 11.42 -18.16 -18.27
CA TYR A 124 10.28 -18.25 -19.17
C TYR A 124 10.19 -19.68 -19.71
N SER A 125 9.17 -20.42 -19.29
CA SER A 125 8.84 -21.70 -19.91
C SER A 125 7.90 -21.49 -21.09
N LYS A 126 8.01 -22.35 -22.10
CA LYS A 126 6.97 -22.44 -23.14
C LYS A 126 5.69 -22.96 -22.49
N LYS A 127 4.53 -22.44 -22.92
CA LYS A 127 3.24 -23.06 -22.56
C LYS A 127 3.24 -24.52 -23.00
N ALA A 128 2.63 -25.39 -22.20
CA ALA A 128 2.48 -26.80 -22.55
C ALA A 128 1.92 -26.92 -23.97
N GLU A 129 2.59 -27.71 -24.82
CA GLU A 129 2.10 -27.99 -26.16
C GLU A 129 0.84 -28.87 -26.03
N VAL A 130 -0.22 -28.49 -26.73
CA VAL A 130 -1.37 -29.36 -26.91
C VAL A 130 -0.92 -30.46 -27.87
N ILE A 131 -0.55 -31.61 -27.32
CA ILE A 131 -0.29 -32.80 -28.13
C ILE A 131 -1.65 -33.27 -28.63
N GLU A 132 -1.98 -32.96 -29.88
CA GLU A 132 -3.12 -33.58 -30.57
C GLU A 132 -2.77 -35.04 -30.83
N VAL A 133 -2.87 -35.88 -29.80
CA VAL A 133 -2.87 -37.33 -29.95
C VAL A 133 -4.05 -37.63 -30.86
N LYS A 134 -3.79 -38.16 -32.06
CA LYS A 134 -4.84 -38.73 -32.92
C LYS A 134 -5.67 -39.64 -32.04
N LYS A 135 -6.93 -39.26 -31.80
CA LYS A 135 -7.87 -40.01 -30.97
C LYS A 135 -8.01 -41.42 -31.53
N GLU A 136 -7.21 -42.36 -31.04
CA GLU A 136 -7.69 -43.72 -30.87
C GLU A 136 -8.96 -43.62 -30.01
N LYS A 137 -9.94 -44.50 -30.27
CA LYS A 137 -11.24 -44.46 -29.59
C LYS A 137 -11.03 -44.53 -28.09
N PHE A 138 -11.00 -43.37 -27.42
CA PHE A 138 -10.93 -43.27 -25.98
C PHE A 138 -12.20 -43.90 -25.42
N ASN A 139 -12.07 -44.98 -24.66
CA ASN A 139 -13.16 -45.45 -23.79
C ASN A 139 -13.39 -44.35 -22.76
N ASN A 140 -14.61 -43.81 -22.71
CA ASN A 140 -14.98 -42.76 -21.75
C ASN A 140 -14.86 -43.22 -20.30
N ASP A 141 -14.79 -44.54 -20.07
CA ASP A 141 -14.66 -45.16 -18.75
C ASP A 141 -13.27 -44.90 -18.11
N ASP A 142 -12.23 -44.59 -18.90
CA ASP A 142 -10.89 -44.30 -18.37
C ASP A 142 -10.67 -42.83 -17.99
N LEU A 143 -11.58 -41.91 -18.35
CA LEU A 143 -11.40 -40.47 -18.11
C LEU A 143 -11.41 -40.08 -16.62
N PHE A 144 -12.06 -40.90 -15.78
CA PHE A 144 -12.17 -40.67 -14.35
C PHE A 144 -11.34 -41.65 -13.52
N ASN A 145 -10.57 -42.52 -14.19
CA ASN A 145 -9.70 -43.44 -13.46
C ASN A 145 -8.62 -42.65 -12.74
N ASN A 146 -8.59 -42.80 -11.41
CA ASN A 146 -7.71 -42.10 -10.47
C ASN A 146 -8.06 -40.62 -10.19
N ILE A 147 -9.26 -40.14 -10.52
CA ILE A 147 -9.71 -38.81 -10.08
C ILE A 147 -10.67 -38.97 -8.90
N THR A 148 -10.27 -38.47 -7.74
CA THR A 148 -11.14 -38.43 -6.56
C THR A 148 -12.03 -37.19 -6.62
N LEU A 149 -13.20 -37.24 -5.99
CA LEU A 149 -14.07 -36.07 -5.84
C LEU A 149 -13.36 -34.89 -5.14
N VAL A 150 -12.42 -35.21 -4.25
CA VAL A 150 -11.53 -34.25 -3.57
C VAL A 150 -10.62 -33.53 -4.57
N ASP A 151 -10.06 -34.25 -5.55
CA ASP A 151 -9.20 -33.67 -6.57
C ASP A 151 -10.00 -32.70 -7.46
N LEU A 152 -11.23 -33.07 -7.80
CA LEU A 152 -12.14 -32.22 -8.59
C LEU A 152 -12.53 -30.94 -7.84
N TYR A 153 -12.77 -31.05 -6.53
CA TYR A 153 -13.03 -29.90 -5.65
C TYR A 153 -11.82 -28.97 -5.56
N ASN A 154 -10.61 -29.52 -5.44
CA ASN A 154 -9.38 -28.74 -5.40
C ASN A 154 -9.12 -28.02 -6.74
N ILE A 155 -9.30 -28.70 -7.88
CA ILE A 155 -9.19 -28.12 -9.22
C ILE A 155 -10.23 -27.00 -9.40
N TYR A 156 -11.46 -27.21 -8.94
CA TYR A 156 -12.50 -26.19 -9.00
C TYR A 156 -12.14 -24.94 -8.18
N ASN A 157 -11.63 -25.12 -6.96
CA ASN A 157 -11.18 -24.00 -6.13
C ASN A 157 -9.96 -23.30 -6.74
N GLU A 158 -9.02 -24.03 -7.33
CA GLU A 158 -7.87 -23.44 -8.02
C GLU A 158 -8.32 -22.60 -9.23
N LEU A 159 -9.32 -23.06 -9.98
CA LEU A 159 -9.92 -22.30 -11.07
C LEU A 159 -10.64 -21.04 -10.56
N LEU A 160 -11.39 -21.15 -9.47
CA LEU A 160 -12.05 -20.00 -8.83
C LEU A 160 -11.04 -18.99 -8.30
N GLU A 161 -9.96 -19.43 -7.67
CA GLU A 161 -8.88 -18.57 -7.21
C GLU A 161 -8.19 -17.88 -8.39
N ASN A 162 -7.86 -18.62 -9.45
CA ASN A 162 -7.25 -18.06 -10.65
C ASN A 162 -8.17 -17.04 -11.34
N TYR A 163 -9.47 -17.29 -11.36
CA TYR A 163 -10.46 -16.34 -11.85
C TYR A 163 -10.55 -15.10 -10.95
N SER A 164 -10.56 -15.29 -9.63
CA SER A 164 -10.58 -14.22 -8.62
C SER A 164 -9.28 -13.43 -8.53
N ARG A 165 -8.15 -13.98 -9.01
CA ARG A 165 -6.87 -13.29 -9.18
C ARG A 165 -6.80 -12.51 -10.50
N LYS A 166 -7.47 -12.99 -11.56
CA LYS A 166 -7.61 -12.28 -12.85
C LYS A 166 -8.56 -11.09 -12.75
N GLN A 167 -9.64 -11.23 -11.98
CA GLN A 167 -10.34 -10.08 -11.46
C GLN A 167 -9.39 -9.44 -10.43
N ASN A 168 -8.88 -8.24 -10.65
CA ASN A 168 -8.01 -7.55 -9.69
C ASN A 168 -8.80 -7.14 -8.42
N ASN A 169 -9.36 -8.09 -7.66
CA ASN A 169 -10.14 -7.83 -6.46
C ASN A 169 -9.25 -7.68 -5.22
N ASN A 170 -7.96 -7.99 -5.33
CA ASN A 170 -6.93 -7.80 -4.29
C ASN A 170 -6.04 -6.57 -4.51
N ILE A 171 -6.63 -5.48 -5.00
CA ILE A 171 -6.20 -4.16 -4.55
C ILE A 171 -7.29 -3.80 -3.55
N GLY A 172 -6.90 -3.69 -2.28
CA GLY A 172 -7.81 -3.24 -1.23
C GLY A 172 -8.65 -2.12 -1.78
N ILE A 173 -9.96 -2.22 -1.56
CA ILE A 173 -10.89 -1.14 -1.79
C ILE A 173 -10.47 -0.05 -0.78
N ILE A 174 -9.37 0.63 -1.09
CA ILE A 174 -9.29 2.05 -0.97
C ILE A 174 -10.54 2.44 -1.73
N ASN A 175 -11.58 2.85 -1.01
CA ASN A 175 -12.52 3.81 -1.53
C ASN A 175 -11.69 5.06 -1.87
N ARG A 176 -10.81 4.95 -2.87
CA ARG A 176 -10.47 6.05 -3.73
C ARG A 176 -11.83 6.23 -4.33
N ASN A 177 -12.55 7.20 -3.79
CA ASN A 177 -13.45 8.00 -4.58
C ASN A 177 -12.62 8.31 -5.83
N ILE A 178 -12.72 7.45 -6.84
CA ILE A 178 -12.32 7.74 -8.20
C ILE A 178 -13.30 8.87 -8.47
N LYS A 179 -12.86 10.10 -8.17
CA LYS A 179 -13.54 11.30 -8.61
C LYS A 179 -13.62 11.06 -10.10
N ARG A 180 -14.84 10.81 -10.57
CA ARG A 180 -15.08 10.72 -12.00
C ARG A 180 -14.53 12.03 -12.57
N ASP A 181 -13.93 11.97 -13.76
CA ASP A 181 -13.63 13.22 -14.46
C ASP A 181 -14.97 13.91 -14.72
N ASP A 182 -15.36 14.78 -13.79
CA ASP A 182 -16.67 15.43 -13.77
C ASP A 182 -16.78 16.50 -14.88
N TYR A 183 -15.68 16.82 -15.55
CA TYR A 183 -15.59 17.91 -16.52
C TYR A 183 -14.92 17.43 -17.80
N LYS A 184 -15.70 17.33 -18.87
CA LYS A 184 -15.19 17.06 -20.20
C LYS A 184 -14.83 18.36 -20.91
N ILE A 185 -13.87 18.28 -21.84
CA ILE A 185 -13.44 19.44 -22.63
C ILE A 185 -14.58 19.87 -23.55
N GLU A 186 -15.33 18.92 -24.11
CA GLU A 186 -16.47 19.17 -25.00
C GLU A 186 -17.57 19.98 -24.30
N ASP A 187 -17.89 19.66 -23.05
CA ASP A 187 -18.92 20.37 -22.29
C ASP A 187 -18.53 21.84 -22.03
N LYS A 188 -17.24 22.09 -21.78
CA LYS A 188 -16.71 23.45 -21.57
C LYS A 188 -16.54 24.24 -22.86
N TYR A 189 -16.29 23.54 -23.97
CA TYR A 189 -16.28 24.12 -25.31
C TYR A 189 -17.64 24.73 -25.66
N ASP A 190 -18.72 23.98 -25.46
CA ASP A 190 -20.09 24.46 -25.72
C ASP A 190 -20.49 25.59 -24.76
N TYR A 191 -20.06 25.50 -23.49
CA TYR A 191 -20.30 26.57 -22.51
C TYR A 191 -19.71 27.91 -22.98
N ILE A 192 -18.46 27.95 -23.42
CA ILE A 192 -17.80 29.20 -23.85
C ILE A 192 -18.50 29.77 -25.10
N LEU A 193 -18.89 28.92 -26.07
CA LEU A 193 -19.62 29.37 -27.26
C LEU A 193 -21.00 29.95 -26.93
N ASN A 194 -21.73 29.32 -25.99
CA ASN A 194 -23.05 29.81 -25.56
C ASN A 194 -22.94 31.18 -24.87
N VAL A 195 -21.92 31.36 -24.03
CA VAL A 195 -21.65 32.62 -23.36
C VAL A 195 -21.26 33.72 -24.37
N LEU A 196 -20.44 33.39 -25.37
CA LEU A 196 -20.06 34.32 -26.45
C LEU A 196 -21.21 34.65 -27.41
N SER A 197 -22.24 33.81 -27.48
CA SER A 197 -23.46 34.10 -28.26
C SER A 197 -24.32 35.19 -27.60
N ILE A 198 -24.22 35.35 -26.28
CA ILE A 198 -24.97 36.34 -25.49
C ILE A 198 -24.15 37.62 -25.32
N HIS A 199 -22.85 37.48 -25.10
CA HIS A 199 -21.91 38.58 -24.89
C HIS A 199 -20.81 38.57 -25.95
N GLU A 200 -20.71 39.64 -26.75
CA GLU A 200 -19.72 39.75 -27.83
C GLU A 200 -18.27 39.70 -27.33
N LYS A 201 -18.04 40.13 -26.08
CA LYS A 201 -16.76 40.07 -25.37
C LYS A 201 -16.96 39.61 -23.94
N ILE A 202 -16.10 38.71 -23.47
CA ILE A 202 -16.07 38.24 -22.09
C ILE A 202 -14.67 38.27 -21.51
N ASN A 203 -14.57 38.53 -20.22
CA ASN A 203 -13.32 38.41 -19.49
C ASN A 203 -13.12 36.94 -19.08
N PHE A 204 -11.92 36.42 -19.30
CA PHE A 204 -11.59 35.05 -18.91
C PHE A 204 -11.65 34.85 -17.38
N THR A 205 -11.40 35.92 -16.62
CA THR A 205 -11.51 35.92 -15.16
C THR A 205 -12.91 35.53 -14.71
N ASP A 206 -13.96 36.05 -15.35
CA ASP A 206 -15.36 35.76 -15.02
C ASP A 206 -15.73 34.31 -15.35
N VAL A 207 -15.14 33.75 -16.41
CA VAL A 207 -15.30 32.33 -16.78
C VAL A 207 -14.67 31.41 -15.73
N ILE A 208 -13.50 31.79 -15.19
CA ILE A 208 -12.83 31.04 -14.12
C ILE A 208 -13.56 31.17 -12.79
N TYR A 209 -14.10 32.35 -12.44
CA TYR A 209 -14.82 32.54 -11.17
C TYR A 209 -16.06 31.65 -11.05
N ASN A 210 -16.64 31.23 -12.18
CA ASN A 210 -17.76 30.29 -12.22
C ASN A 210 -17.34 28.81 -12.09
N CYS A 211 -16.04 28.51 -12.00
CA CYS A 211 -15.55 27.15 -11.84
C CYS A 211 -15.52 26.74 -10.35
N SER A 212 -16.00 25.54 -10.04
CA SER A 212 -16.08 24.98 -8.70
C SER A 212 -14.77 24.35 -8.21
N CYS A 213 -13.86 23.99 -9.12
CA CYS A 213 -12.59 23.34 -8.75
C CYS A 213 -11.44 23.63 -9.73
N LYS A 214 -10.19 23.42 -9.26
CA LYS A 214 -8.98 23.64 -10.07
C LYS A 214 -8.97 22.82 -11.37
N LEU A 215 -9.50 21.60 -11.34
CA LEU A 215 -9.54 20.72 -12.50
C LEU A 215 -10.46 21.29 -13.59
N GLU A 216 -11.62 21.81 -13.18
CA GLU A 216 -12.55 22.51 -14.07
C GLU A 216 -11.92 23.76 -14.70
N CYS A 217 -11.13 24.54 -13.94
CA CYS A 217 -10.39 25.68 -14.50
C CYS A 217 -9.41 25.24 -15.59
N VAL A 218 -8.68 24.13 -15.38
CA VAL A 218 -7.73 23.59 -16.35
C VAL A 218 -8.45 23.11 -17.61
N VAL A 219 -9.54 22.35 -17.46
CA VAL A 219 -10.34 21.85 -18.59
C VAL A 219 -10.96 23.01 -19.39
N THR A 220 -11.44 24.05 -18.70
CA THR A 220 -12.01 25.25 -19.35
C THR A 220 -10.93 26.05 -20.09
N PHE A 221 -9.72 26.16 -19.55
CA PHE A 221 -8.60 26.78 -20.26
C PHE A 221 -8.16 25.98 -21.49
N LEU A 222 -8.12 24.64 -21.39
CA LEU A 222 -7.84 23.77 -22.54
C LEU A 222 -8.91 23.92 -23.62
N ALA A 223 -10.19 24.00 -23.24
CA ALA A 223 -11.29 24.25 -24.17
C ALA A 223 -11.14 25.62 -24.87
N LEU A 224 -10.73 26.66 -24.15
CA LEU A 224 -10.44 27.98 -24.73
C LEU A 224 -9.28 27.92 -25.75
N LEU A 225 -8.18 27.23 -25.42
CA LEU A 225 -7.06 27.06 -26.35
C LEU A 225 -7.47 26.29 -27.61
N GLU A 226 -8.32 25.28 -27.46
CA GLU A 226 -8.87 24.54 -28.61
C GLU A 226 -9.77 25.43 -29.48
N LEU A 227 -10.60 26.31 -28.89
CA LEU A 227 -11.40 27.29 -29.62
C LEU A 227 -10.55 28.31 -30.39
N ILE A 228 -9.44 28.78 -29.79
CA ILE A 228 -8.47 29.68 -30.44
C ILE A 228 -7.78 28.95 -31.61
N LYS A 229 -7.36 27.70 -31.40
CA LYS A 229 -6.73 26.86 -32.43
C LYS A 229 -7.67 26.62 -33.61
N GLN A 230 -8.98 26.47 -33.36
CA GLN A 230 -10.01 26.35 -34.39
C GLN A 230 -10.45 27.70 -34.99
N LYS A 231 -9.83 28.82 -34.59
CA LYS A 231 -10.12 30.19 -35.04
C LYS A 231 -11.55 30.68 -34.77
N LYS A 232 -12.31 30.00 -33.93
CA LYS A 232 -13.68 30.41 -33.54
C LYS A 232 -13.68 31.59 -32.57
N VAL A 233 -12.60 31.77 -31.84
CA VAL A 233 -12.47 32.74 -30.76
C VAL A 233 -11.10 33.43 -30.85
N LYS A 234 -11.08 34.74 -30.63
CA LYS A 234 -9.86 35.54 -30.45
C LYS A 234 -9.67 35.86 -28.98
N ALA A 235 -8.44 35.77 -28.50
CA ALA A 235 -8.08 36.19 -27.16
C ALA A 235 -6.90 37.15 -27.21
N TYR A 236 -6.97 38.25 -26.46
CA TYR A 236 -5.91 39.25 -26.37
C TYR A 236 -5.75 39.79 -24.95
N GLN A 237 -4.57 40.33 -24.67
CA GLN A 237 -4.21 40.97 -23.41
C GLN A 237 -3.68 42.38 -23.71
N ILE A 238 -4.07 43.35 -22.88
CA ILE A 238 -3.65 44.74 -23.02
C ILE A 238 -2.27 44.96 -22.39
N GLU A 239 -1.99 44.27 -21.28
CA GLU A 239 -0.71 44.30 -20.56
C GLU A 239 -0.16 42.88 -20.37
N ASN A 240 1.17 42.74 -20.22
CA ASN A 240 1.78 41.44 -19.93
C ASN A 240 1.25 40.89 -18.61
N PHE A 241 0.74 39.65 -18.64
CA PHE A 241 0.06 39.00 -17.50
C PHE A 241 -1.20 39.75 -17.01
N GLY A 242 -1.76 40.64 -17.83
CA GLY A 242 -3.04 41.30 -17.59
C GLY A 242 -4.24 40.42 -17.92
N GLU A 243 -5.43 41.00 -17.83
CA GLU A 243 -6.68 40.30 -18.09
C GLU A 243 -6.78 39.79 -19.54
N ILE A 244 -7.25 38.55 -19.70
CA ILE A 244 -7.47 37.93 -21.01
C ILE A 244 -8.91 38.24 -21.43
N ILE A 245 -9.04 39.02 -22.50
CA ILE A 245 -10.34 39.33 -23.11
C ILE A 245 -10.56 38.34 -24.24
N ILE A 246 -11.74 37.71 -24.24
CA ILE A 246 -12.17 36.70 -25.19
C ILE A 246 -13.27 37.31 -26.06
N GLU A 247 -13.10 37.24 -27.38
CA GLU A 247 -14.01 37.79 -28.38
C GLU A 247 -14.38 36.69 -29.39
N GLY A 248 -15.68 36.53 -29.64
CA GLY A 248 -16.16 35.59 -30.66
C GLY A 248 -15.81 36.08 -32.06
N CYS A 249 -15.26 35.22 -32.91
CA CYS A 249 -15.18 35.53 -34.34
C CYS A 249 -16.58 35.38 -34.93
N LYS A 250 -17.25 36.48 -35.26
CA LYS A 250 -18.33 36.43 -36.25
C LYS A 250 -17.71 36.03 -37.58
N GLU A 251 -18.29 35.02 -38.24
CA GLU A 251 -17.99 34.72 -39.64
C GLU A 251 -18.46 35.92 -40.47
N ASP A 252 -17.60 36.93 -40.59
CA ASP A 252 -17.64 37.90 -41.68
C ASP A 252 -16.65 37.39 -42.74
N GLU A 253 -17.22 36.85 -43.83
CA GLU A 253 -16.67 36.60 -45.19
C GLU A 253 -15.20 36.16 -45.37
#